data_AF-A0A7X8MGK6-F1
#
_entry.id   AF-A0A7X8MGK6-F1
#
_cell.length_a   1.000
_cell.length_b   1.000
_cell.length_c   1.000
_cell.angle_alpha   90.00
_cell.angle_beta   90.00
_cell.angle_gamma   90.00
#
_symmetry.space_group_name_H-M   'P 1'
#
loop_
_entity.id
_entity.type
_entity.pdbx_description
1 polymer ?
#
loop_
_entity_poly.entity_id
_entity_poly.type
_entity_poly.pdbx_seq_one_letter_code
_entity_poly.pdbx_strand_id
1 'polypeptide(L)' 'MKKQLVSLFLIFALTMFFVLMPEIEVYAGDEIVNIPDPILEKLLRRELDKYEGNITKADMESLKRFYGGLR' A
#
# COMPACT_ATOMS: atom_id res chain seq x y z
N MET A 1 22.08 -42.29 -4.97
CA MET A 1 22.58 -40.91 -4.82
C MET A 1 21.80 -39.86 -5.61
N LYS A 2 21.49 -40.06 -6.92
CA LYS A 2 20.80 -39.05 -7.75
C LYS A 2 19.43 -38.57 -7.22
N LYS A 3 18.61 -39.46 -6.65
CA LYS A 3 17.28 -39.12 -6.09
C LYS A 3 17.35 -38.19 -4.87
N GLN A 4 18.34 -38.38 -4.00
CA GLN A 4 18.53 -37.53 -2.82
C GLN A 4 18.98 -36.12 -3.21
N LEU A 5 19.82 -36.00 -4.26
CA LEU A 5 20.26 -34.72 -4.80
C LEU A 5 19.10 -33.92 -5.40
N VAL A 6 18.23 -34.58 -6.16
CA VAL A 6 17.03 -33.95 -6.74
C VAL A 6 16.05 -33.52 -5.65
N SER A 7 15.87 -34.34 -4.62
CA SER A 7 15.03 -34.01 -3.46
C SER A 7 15.53 -32.75 -2.74
N LEU A 8 16.84 -32.68 -2.48
CA LEU A 8 17.45 -31.51 -1.83
C LEU A 8 17.33 -30.26 -2.69
N PHE A 9 17.51 -30.39 -4.01
CA PHE A 9 17.34 -29.29 -4.95
C PHE A 9 15.89 -28.78 -4.98
N LEU A 10 14.89 -29.67 -4.94
CA LEU A 10 13.48 -29.28 -4.89
C LEU A 10 13.13 -28.57 -3.59
N ILE A 11 13.64 -29.04 -2.45
CA ILE A 11 13.44 -28.37 -1.15
C ILE A 11 14.06 -26.98 -1.18
N PHE A 12 15.29 -26.86 -1.69
CA PHE A 12 15.98 -25.58 -1.80
C PHE A 12 15.23 -24.60 -2.72
N ALA A 13 14.77 -25.07 -3.88
CA ALA A 13 13.97 -24.26 -4.81
C ALA A 13 12.66 -23.81 -4.18
N LEU A 14 11.99 -24.68 -3.42
CA LEU A 14 10.75 -24.36 -2.72
C LEU A 14 10.99 -23.31 -1.63
N THR A 15 12.01 -23.49 -0.79
CA THR A 15 12.34 -22.52 0.26
C THR A 15 12.76 -21.17 -0.33
N MET A 16 13.53 -21.19 -1.42
CA MET A 16 13.94 -19.98 -2.11
C MET A 16 12.75 -19.26 -2.74
N PHE A 17 11.78 -19.99 -3.29
CA PHE A 17 10.53 -19.43 -3.80
C PHE A 17 9.73 -18.73 -2.70
N PHE A 18 9.61 -19.33 -1.50
CA PHE A 18 8.94 -18.70 -0.36
C PHE A 18 9.68 -17.48 0.19
N VAL A 19 11.02 -17.48 0.17
CA VAL A 19 11.84 -16.32 0.59
C VAL A 19 11.77 -15.18 -0.43
N LEU A 20 11.63 -15.50 -1.72
CA LEU A 20 11.50 -14.51 -2.79
C LEU A 20 10.06 -14.08 -3.06
N MET A 21 9.08 -14.68 -2.39
CA MET A 21 7.68 -14.28 -2.53
C MET A 21 7.52 -12.89 -1.92
N PRO A 22 7.09 -11.87 -2.68
CA PRO A 22 6.76 -10.58 -2.09
C PRO A 22 5.60 -10.78 -1.13
N GLU A 23 5.69 -10.17 0.05
CA GLU A 23 4.62 -10.12 1.02
C GLU A 23 3.44 -9.37 0.36
N ILE A 24 2.42 -10.13 -0.08
CA ILE A 24 1.23 -9.52 -0.66
C ILE A 24 0.43 -8.97 0.51
N GLU A 25 0.64 -7.70 0.84
CA GLU A 25 -0.25 -6.95 1.72
C GLU A 25 -1.63 -6.88 1.03
N VAL A 26 -2.55 -7.71 1.49
CA VAL A 26 -3.95 -7.63 1.08
C VAL A 26 -4.55 -6.43 1.81
N TYR A 27 -4.55 -5.26 1.15
CA TYR A 27 -5.27 -4.08 1.62
C TYR A 27 -6.77 -4.38 1.60
N ALA A 28 -7.33 -4.70 2.78
CA ALA A 28 -8.77 -4.71 2.99
C ALA A 28 -9.26 -3.30 2.66
N GLY A 29 -10.10 -3.18 1.62
CA GLY A 29 -10.43 -1.92 0.96
C GLY A 29 -10.57 -0.75 1.93
N ASP A 30 -9.67 0.22 1.79
CA ASP A 30 -9.57 1.33 2.73
C ASP A 30 -10.88 2.13 2.74
N GLU A 31 -11.35 2.45 3.95
CA GLU A 31 -12.56 3.23 4.19
C GLU A 31 -12.49 4.58 3.44
N ILE A 32 -13.49 4.86 2.60
CA ILE A 32 -13.56 6.10 1.83
C ILE A 32 -13.92 7.26 2.77
N VAL A 33 -13.13 8.32 2.73
CA VAL A 33 -13.35 9.53 3.52
C VAL A 33 -14.13 10.54 2.69
N ASN A 34 -15.33 10.91 3.16
CA ASN A 34 -16.15 11.95 2.54
C ASN A 34 -15.72 13.35 3.03
N ILE A 35 -15.32 14.22 2.10
CA ILE A 35 -14.88 15.59 2.38
C ILE A 35 -15.87 16.55 1.69
N PRO A 36 -16.89 17.05 2.41
CA PRO A 36 -17.96 17.82 1.79
C PRO A 36 -17.52 19.24 1.36
N ASP A 37 -16.43 19.76 1.92
CA ASP A 37 -15.89 21.07 1.54
C ASP A 37 -14.96 20.93 0.32
N PRO A 38 -15.31 21.51 -0.84
CA PRO A 38 -14.55 21.34 -2.08
C PRO A 38 -13.19 22.06 -2.05
N ILE A 39 -13.04 23.10 -1.23
CA ILE A 39 -11.76 23.79 -1.06
C ILE A 39 -10.83 22.92 -0.21
N LEU A 40 -11.35 22.38 0.89
CA LEU A 40 -10.61 21.47 1.76
C LEU A 40 -10.19 20.20 1.00
N GLU A 41 -11.10 19.59 0.23
CA GLU A 41 -10.79 18.43 -0.60
C GLU A 41 -9.64 18.74 -1.56
N LYS A 42 -9.71 19.88 -2.27
CA LYS A 42 -8.67 20.28 -3.22
C LYS A 42 -7.30 20.49 -2.56
N LEU A 43 -7.28 21.07 -1.36
CA LEU A 43 -6.05 21.26 -0.59
C LEU A 43 -5.47 19.92 -0.13
N LEU A 44 -6.30 19.02 0.38
CA LEU A 44 -5.88 17.68 0.82
C LEU A 44 -5.37 16.85 -0.36
N ARG A 45 -6.05 16.88 -1.51
CA ARG A 45 -5.60 16.19 -2.73
C ARG A 45 -4.22 16.64 -3.19
N ARG A 46 -3.92 17.93 -3.07
CA ARG A 46 -2.59 18.46 -3.39
C ARG A 46 -1.54 17.95 -2.41
N GLU A 47 -1.84 17.97 -1.12
CA GLU A 47 -0.89 17.54 -0.09
C GLU A 47 -0.63 16.03 -0.14
N LEU A 48 -1.65 15.25 -0.52
CA LEU A 48 -1.57 13.80 -0.73
C LEU A 48 -1.01 13.40 -2.10
N ASP A 49 -0.75 14.36 -2.98
CA ASP A 49 -0.41 14.16 -4.40
C ASP A 49 -1.38 13.19 -5.13
N LYS A 50 -2.68 13.28 -4.81
CA LYS A 50 -3.76 12.40 -5.30
C LYS A 50 -4.91 13.19 -5.89
N TYR A 51 -4.78 13.51 -7.18
CA TYR A 51 -5.73 14.40 -7.88
C TYR A 51 -7.04 13.75 -8.31
N GLU A 52 -7.10 12.42 -8.38
CA GLU A 52 -8.28 11.67 -8.83
C GLU A 52 -8.61 10.49 -7.91
N GLY A 53 -9.81 9.95 -8.05
CA GLY A 53 -10.29 8.81 -7.26
C GLY A 53 -10.67 9.15 -5.83
N ASN A 54 -11.11 8.13 -5.09
CA ASN A 54 -11.53 8.27 -3.70
C ASN A 54 -10.32 8.56 -2.80
N ILE A 55 -10.51 9.49 -1.86
CA ILE A 55 -9.59 9.64 -0.74
C ILE A 55 -10.01 8.65 0.33
N THR A 56 -9.07 7.86 0.82
CA THR A 56 -9.29 6.81 1.81
C THR A 56 -8.68 7.18 3.15
N LYS A 57 -9.03 6.41 4.19
CA LYS A 57 -8.46 6.57 5.52
C LYS A 57 -6.95 6.37 5.52
N ALA A 58 -6.43 5.41 4.75
CA ALA A 58 -4.99 5.20 4.61
C ALA A 58 -4.28 6.40 3.98
N ASP A 59 -4.89 7.04 2.97
CA ASP A 59 -4.35 8.29 2.42
C ASP A 59 -4.24 9.33 3.55
N MET A 60 -5.30 9.49 4.36
CA MET A 60 -5.31 10.45 5.46
C MET A 60 -4.30 10.14 6.57
N GLU A 61 -4.02 8.87 6.84
CA GLU A 61 -3.00 8.47 7.82
C GLU A 61 -1.58 8.75 7.31
N SER A 62 -1.36 8.82 6.00
CA SER A 62 -0.06 9.17 5.41
C SER A 62 0.30 10.66 5.56
N LEU A 63 -0.70 11.53 5.82
CA LEU A 63 -0.53 12.97 5.99
C LEU A 63 0.23 13.29 7.30
N LYS A 64 1.50 13.70 7.16
CA LYS A 64 2.31 14.08 8.33
C LYS A 64 1.92 15.43 8.92
N ARG A 65 1.55 16.39 8.07
CA ARG A 65 1.10 17.73 8.45
C ARG A 65 0.18 18.27 7.36
N PHE A 66 -0.86 18.99 7.78
CA PHE A 66 -1.76 19.71 6.88
C PHE A 66 -1.93 21.13 7.38
N TYR A 67 -1.46 22.10 6.60
CA TYR A 67 -1.68 23.51 6.86
C TYR A 67 -2.77 23.98 5.89
N GLY A 68 -4.03 23.89 6.34
CA GLY A 68 -5.23 24.15 5.52
C GLY A 68 -5.43 25.60 5.07
N GLY A 69 -4.37 26.26 4.60
CA GLY A 69 -4.43 27.60 4.05
C GLY A 69 -4.62 28.72 5.09
N LEU A 70 -4.26 28.51 6.34
CA LEU A 70 -4.11 29.59 7.32
C LEU A 70 -2.95 30.49 6.88
N ARG A 71 -3.24 31.48 6.05
CA ARG A 71 -2.39 32.65 5.78
C ARG A 71 -2.83 33.81 6.65
#